data_AF-A0A944GLC8-F1
#
_entry.id   AF-A0A944GLC8-F1
#
_cell.length_a   1.000
_cell.length_b   1.000
_cell.length_c   1.000
_cell.angle_alpha   90.00
_cell.angle_beta   90.00
_cell.angle_gamma   90.00
#
_symmetry.space_group_name_H-M   'P 1'
#
loop_
_entity.id
_entity.type
_entity.pdbx_description
1 polymer ?
#
loop_
_entity_poly.entity_id
_entity_poly.type
_entity_poly.pdbx_seq_one_letter_code
_entity_poly.pdbx_strand_id
1 'polypeptide(L)'
;MQKNLVIVESPAKAKTIEKFLGSDFKVMSSYGHIRDLKKKDFGVNLKTFEPQYEIPADKKHVVSELRAQAKKAETIWLASDEDREGEAISWHLAEVLGLDPKETKRIVFHEITKSAIQNAIENPRHIDLHLVDAQQARRVLDRLVGFKLSPVLWRKVRPSLSAGRVQSVAVRLIVEREREINAFNATPYYRVTAAFLTAAQHAALPEAELDTRFADEKSATNFLEACRNAAFQVEKVVQKPVTRTPAPPFTTSTLQQEAARKMGFPVAVTMRVAQTLYEAGLITYMRTDSMNLSDFCKKSCEEVIKETMGADYHKRRAYHTHAKGAQEAHEAIRPTDMHRTDIEGTTQERRLYELIRKRTLACQMADAELEKTTATIAVGGRSETFTAEGEVVKFDGFLRVYRESRGDEDTETANDSAQGLLPAIAEGDALQLKTMKARQRFTPAPPRYSE
;
A
#
# COMPACT_ATOMS: atom_id res chain seq x y z
N MET A 1 43.59 -16.99 8.27
CA MET A 1 42.79 -15.92 8.91
C MET A 1 41.53 -15.72 8.08
N GLN A 2 40.42 -15.37 8.71
CA GLN A 2 39.20 -15.03 7.97
C GLN A 2 39.44 -13.66 7.33
N LYS A 3 39.27 -13.50 6.02
CA LYS A 3 39.52 -12.19 5.39
C LYS A 3 38.42 -11.19 5.75
N ASN A 4 37.16 -11.58 5.56
CA ASN A 4 36.03 -10.67 5.74
C ASN A 4 34.97 -11.23 6.70
N LEU A 5 34.46 -10.37 7.58
CA LEU A 5 33.25 -10.61 8.38
C LEU A 5 32.17 -9.61 7.96
N VAL A 6 31.02 -10.10 7.52
CA VAL A 6 29.84 -9.27 7.23
C VAL A 6 28.80 -9.49 8.32
N ILE A 7 28.24 -8.42 8.87
CA ILE A 7 27.21 -8.50 9.92
C ILE A 7 25.91 -7.89 9.40
N VAL A 8 24.82 -8.66 9.46
CA VAL A 8 23.46 -8.30 9.05
C VAL A 8 22.47 -8.51 10.20
N GLU A 9 21.22 -8.09 10.06
CA GLU A 9 20.24 -8.17 11.16
C GLU A 9 19.59 -9.54 11.32
N SER A 10 19.44 -10.30 10.23
CA SER A 10 18.66 -11.54 10.24
C SER A 10 19.43 -12.74 9.66
N PRO A 11 19.16 -13.97 10.15
CA PRO A 11 19.81 -15.17 9.63
C PRO A 11 19.47 -15.47 8.17
N ALA A 12 18.25 -15.15 7.73
CA ALA A 12 17.82 -15.36 6.34
C ALA A 12 18.64 -14.47 5.39
N LYS A 13 18.75 -13.18 5.72
CA LYS A 13 19.61 -12.22 4.99
C LYS A 13 21.06 -12.67 4.95
N ALA A 14 21.58 -13.19 6.07
CA ALA A 14 22.95 -13.71 6.14
C ALA A 14 23.18 -14.84 5.14
N LYS A 15 22.27 -15.83 5.13
CA LYS A 15 22.33 -16.98 4.21
C LYS A 15 22.21 -16.57 2.75
N THR A 16 21.40 -15.57 2.42
CA THR A 16 21.25 -15.08 1.04
C THR A 16 22.51 -14.35 0.57
N ILE A 17 23.06 -13.45 1.40
CA ILE A 17 24.26 -12.67 1.04
C ILE A 17 25.52 -13.55 0.97
N GLU A 18 25.65 -14.53 1.86
CA GLU A 18 26.80 -15.47 1.86
C GLU A 18 26.91 -16.25 0.54
N LYS A 19 25.77 -16.62 -0.07
CA LYS A 19 25.74 -17.25 -1.39
C LYS A 19 26.30 -16.36 -2.50
N PHE A 20 26.20 -15.04 -2.37
CA PHE A 20 26.66 -14.10 -3.39
C PHE A 20 28.13 -13.70 -3.24
N LEU A 21 28.61 -13.61 -1.99
CA LEU A 21 29.98 -13.18 -1.67
C LEU A 21 31.02 -14.31 -1.73
N GLY A 22 30.60 -15.57 -1.57
CA GLY A 22 31.49 -16.72 -1.66
C GLY A 22 32.37 -16.93 -0.42
N SER A 23 33.36 -17.83 -0.53
CA SER A 23 34.12 -18.37 0.61
C SER A 23 35.05 -17.39 1.34
N ASP A 24 35.36 -16.25 0.72
CA ASP A 24 36.22 -15.22 1.32
C ASP A 24 35.49 -14.36 2.37
N PHE A 25 34.17 -14.50 2.46
CA PHE A 25 33.31 -13.80 3.39
C PHE A 25 32.60 -14.79 4.29
N LYS A 26 32.61 -14.51 5.60
CA LYS A 26 31.69 -15.14 6.54
C LYS A 26 30.65 -14.12 6.94
N VAL A 27 29.38 -14.51 6.84
CA VAL A 27 28.25 -13.63 7.11
C VAL A 27 27.56 -14.06 8.40
N MET A 28 27.33 -13.12 9.31
CA MET A 28 26.71 -13.37 10.62
C MET A 28 25.52 -12.46 10.88
N SER A 29 24.58 -12.94 11.70
CA SER A 29 23.39 -12.21 12.09
C SER A 29 23.53 -11.63 13.50
N SER A 30 23.15 -10.36 13.69
CA SER A 30 23.00 -9.71 15.00
C SER A 30 21.67 -10.03 15.67
N TYR A 31 20.72 -10.62 14.93
CA TYR A 31 19.33 -10.82 15.35
C TYR A 31 18.65 -9.50 15.72
N GLY A 32 18.86 -8.47 14.89
CA GLY A 32 18.38 -7.10 15.09
C GLY A 32 19.23 -6.28 16.06
N HIS A 33 18.57 -5.46 16.89
CA HIS A 33 19.22 -4.63 17.90
C HIS A 33 19.95 -5.49 18.96
N ILE A 34 21.19 -5.13 19.26
CA ILE A 34 22.04 -5.80 20.27
C ILE A 34 22.21 -5.00 21.57
N ARG A 35 21.74 -3.75 21.56
CA ARG A 35 21.70 -2.82 22.69
C ARG A 35 20.29 -2.25 22.80
N ASP A 36 19.87 -1.95 24.03
CA ASP A 36 18.68 -1.14 24.27
C ASP A 36 18.91 -0.20 25.46
N LEU A 37 18.08 0.82 25.59
CA LEU A 37 18.11 1.74 26.73
C LEU A 37 17.91 0.98 28.04
N LYS A 38 18.72 1.29 29.04
CA LYS A 38 18.57 0.76 30.40
C LYS A 38 17.13 0.88 30.89
N LYS A 39 16.65 -0.17 31.54
CA LYS A 39 15.26 -0.21 32.05
C LYS A 39 15.03 0.68 33.27
N LYS A 40 16.08 0.91 34.07
CA LYS A 40 16.04 1.74 35.29
C LYS A 40 16.40 3.20 34.98
N ASP A 41 15.96 4.12 35.85
CA ASP A 41 16.37 5.53 35.88
C ASP A 41 16.22 6.28 34.54
N PHE A 42 15.10 6.04 33.84
CA PHE A 42 14.81 6.53 32.47
C PHE A 42 15.73 6.01 31.37
N GLY A 43 16.94 5.54 31.68
CA GLY A 43 17.95 5.15 30.69
C GLY A 43 18.41 6.31 29.81
N VAL A 44 18.17 7.55 30.23
CA VAL A 44 18.50 8.78 29.51
C VAL A 44 18.90 9.85 30.53
N ASN A 45 20.03 10.52 30.30
CA ASN A 45 20.40 11.69 31.10
C ASN A 45 19.48 12.86 30.76
N LEU A 46 18.67 13.32 31.71
CA LEU A 46 17.67 14.36 31.45
C LEU A 46 18.24 15.77 31.21
N LYS A 47 19.54 15.99 31.45
CA LYS A 47 20.20 17.27 31.17
C LYS A 47 20.83 17.30 29.77
N THR A 48 21.51 16.22 29.39
CA THR A 48 22.24 16.12 28.11
C THR A 48 21.45 15.38 27.03
N PHE A 49 20.38 14.68 27.40
CA PHE A 49 19.62 13.73 26.59
C PHE A 49 20.43 12.52 26.11
N GLU A 50 21.63 12.31 26.65
CA GLU A 50 22.47 11.17 26.29
C GLU A 50 21.79 9.85 26.73
N PRO A 51 21.55 8.93 25.78
CA PRO A 51 20.99 7.62 26.08
C PRO A 51 22.01 6.71 26.76
N GLN A 52 21.57 5.99 27.79
CA GLN A 52 22.36 4.96 28.46
C GLN A 52 21.90 3.59 27.97
N TYR A 53 22.68 2.99 27.10
CA TYR A 53 22.38 1.66 26.57
C TYR A 53 23.03 0.54 27.38
N GLU A 54 22.40 -0.62 27.41
CA GLU A 54 22.93 -1.88 27.92
C GLU A 54 22.74 -3.01 26.90
N ILE A 55 23.53 -4.07 27.00
CA ILE A 55 23.33 -5.29 26.22
C ILE A 55 22.29 -6.14 26.96
N PRO A 56 21.12 -6.40 26.37
CA PRO A 56 20.11 -7.28 26.96
C PRO A 56 20.67 -8.68 27.24
N ALA A 57 20.16 -9.35 28.28
CA ALA A 57 20.68 -10.65 28.73
C ALA A 57 20.65 -11.71 27.61
N ASP A 58 19.58 -11.72 26.81
CA ASP A 58 19.36 -12.60 25.65
C ASP A 58 20.33 -12.32 24.48
N LYS A 59 20.96 -11.13 24.43
CA LYS A 59 21.91 -10.74 23.38
C LYS A 59 23.38 -10.95 23.74
N LYS A 60 23.69 -11.28 25.00
CA LYS A 60 25.08 -11.46 25.47
C LYS A 60 25.83 -12.55 24.71
N HIS A 61 25.18 -13.68 24.43
CA HIS A 61 25.79 -14.77 23.66
C HIS A 61 26.15 -14.32 22.24
N VAL A 62 25.20 -13.70 21.53
CA VAL A 62 25.38 -13.19 20.17
C VAL A 62 26.53 -12.19 20.12
N VAL A 63 26.57 -11.24 21.06
CA VAL A 63 27.66 -10.25 21.14
C VAL A 63 29.02 -10.92 21.39
N SER A 64 29.09 -11.90 22.29
CA SER A 64 30.32 -12.64 22.57
C SER A 64 30.85 -13.34 21.32
N GLU A 65 29.95 -13.97 20.56
CA GLU A 65 30.28 -14.66 19.32
C GLU A 65 30.76 -13.68 18.24
N LEU A 66 30.04 -12.56 18.03
CA LEU A 66 30.44 -11.53 17.08
C LEU A 66 31.81 -10.94 17.43
N ARG A 67 32.10 -10.68 18.71
CA ARG A 67 33.43 -10.24 19.16
C ARG A 67 34.52 -11.26 18.86
N ALA A 68 34.23 -12.55 19.08
CA ALA A 68 35.19 -13.62 18.81
C ALA A 68 35.52 -13.76 17.31
N GLN A 69 34.54 -13.53 16.44
CA GLN A 69 34.72 -13.59 14.99
C GLN A 69 35.34 -12.30 14.44
N ALA A 70 34.97 -11.13 14.97
CA ALA A 70 35.56 -9.85 14.62
C ALA A 70 37.09 -9.85 14.82
N LYS A 71 37.58 -10.45 15.92
CA LYS A 71 39.03 -10.60 16.18
C LYS A 71 39.78 -11.49 15.19
N LYS A 72 39.07 -12.35 14.45
CA LYS A 72 39.66 -13.28 13.46
C LYS A 72 39.61 -12.73 12.03
N ALA A 73 38.86 -11.65 11.83
CA ALA A 73 38.60 -11.04 10.54
C ALA A 73 39.59 -9.90 10.26
N GLU A 74 40.11 -9.80 9.03
CA GLU A 74 40.95 -8.66 8.62
C GLU A 74 40.08 -7.40 8.37
N THR A 75 38.91 -7.57 7.77
CA THR A 75 37.94 -6.48 7.52
C THR A 75 36.56 -6.85 8.04
N ILE A 76 35.89 -5.88 8.68
CA ILE A 76 34.51 -6.00 9.16
C ILE A 76 33.61 -5.07 8.34
N TRP A 77 32.50 -5.63 7.87
CA TRP A 77 31.51 -4.96 7.03
C TRP A 77 30.16 -4.95 7.75
N LEU A 78 29.56 -3.78 7.90
CA LEU A 78 28.23 -3.63 8.47
C LEU A 78 27.21 -3.51 7.33
N ALA A 79 26.25 -4.43 7.28
CA ALA A 79 25.34 -4.62 6.15
C ALA A 79 23.87 -4.56 6.57
N SER A 80 23.56 -3.67 7.53
CA SER A 80 22.18 -3.42 7.95
C SER A 80 21.37 -2.70 6.86
N ASP A 81 20.06 -2.72 6.98
CA ASP A 81 19.11 -2.07 6.08
C ASP A 81 19.41 -0.57 5.93
N GLU A 82 19.04 -0.02 4.77
CA GLU A 82 19.27 1.38 4.40
C GLU A 82 18.20 2.31 5.00
N ASP A 83 17.87 2.15 6.28
CA ASP A 83 17.01 3.09 7.01
C ASP A 83 17.70 3.55 8.31
N ARG A 84 17.12 4.54 8.99
CA ARG A 84 17.66 5.04 10.27
C ARG A 84 17.75 3.95 11.36
N GLU A 85 16.90 2.92 11.31
CA GLU A 85 16.95 1.81 12.28
C GLU A 85 18.15 0.91 11.99
N GLY A 86 18.35 0.55 10.73
CA GLY A 86 19.54 -0.17 10.27
C GLY A 86 20.82 0.61 10.58
N GLU A 87 20.83 1.93 10.39
CA GLU A 87 21.99 2.75 10.71
C GLU A 87 22.32 2.74 12.21
N ALA A 88 21.29 2.84 13.06
CA ALA A 88 21.47 2.72 14.52
C ALA A 88 21.95 1.32 14.95
N ILE A 89 21.50 0.25 14.29
CA ILE A 89 22.01 -1.12 14.52
C ILE A 89 23.49 -1.20 14.17
N SER A 90 23.90 -0.68 13.01
CA SER A 90 25.30 -0.60 12.59
C SER A 90 26.15 0.18 13.59
N TRP A 91 25.67 1.33 14.06
CA TRP A 91 26.36 2.12 15.09
C TRP A 91 26.50 1.35 16.41
N HIS A 92 25.44 0.69 16.88
CA HIS A 92 25.50 -0.14 18.08
C HIS A 92 26.48 -1.32 17.94
N LEU A 93 26.58 -1.91 16.75
CA LEU A 93 27.56 -2.94 16.45
C LEU A 93 28.99 -2.40 16.52
N ALA A 94 29.26 -1.26 15.89
CA ALA A 94 30.57 -0.62 15.93
C ALA A 94 31.01 -0.36 17.39
N GLU A 95 30.12 0.25 18.19
CA GLU A 95 30.36 0.52 19.61
C GLU A 95 30.66 -0.74 20.44
N VAL A 96 29.88 -1.82 20.23
CA VAL A 96 30.03 -3.05 21.02
C VAL A 96 31.27 -3.85 20.61
N LEU A 97 31.65 -3.79 19.34
CA LEU A 97 32.79 -4.48 18.78
C LEU A 97 34.09 -3.67 18.92
N GLY A 98 34.02 -2.40 19.34
CA GLY A 98 35.18 -1.52 19.51
C GLY A 98 35.73 -1.01 18.18
N LEU A 99 34.86 -0.82 17.20
CA LEU A 99 35.20 -0.29 15.87
C LEU A 99 34.96 1.23 15.85
N ASP A 100 35.74 1.96 15.05
CA ASP A 100 35.49 3.39 14.82
C ASP A 100 34.34 3.57 13.82
N PRO A 101 33.20 4.19 14.20
CA PRO A 101 32.09 4.45 13.30
C PRO A 101 32.46 5.22 12.03
N LYS A 102 33.50 6.05 12.09
CA LYS A 102 33.95 6.89 10.97
C LYS A 102 34.78 6.12 9.95
N GLU A 103 35.44 5.04 10.35
CA GLU A 103 36.33 4.26 9.49
C GLU A 103 35.73 2.89 9.12
N THR A 104 34.73 2.42 9.87
CA THR A 104 34.11 1.12 9.64
C THR A 104 33.37 1.10 8.30
N LYS A 105 33.59 0.04 7.51
CA LYS A 105 32.92 -0.15 6.22
C LYS A 105 31.44 -0.48 6.41
N ARG A 106 30.58 0.35 5.86
CA ARG A 106 29.11 0.22 5.83
C ARG A 106 28.66 0.00 4.40
N ILE A 107 27.97 -1.09 4.13
CA ILE A 107 27.43 -1.40 2.80
C ILE A 107 25.91 -1.30 2.82
N VAL A 108 25.33 -0.59 1.87
CA VAL A 108 23.88 -0.40 1.73
C VAL A 108 23.40 -0.97 0.40
N PHE A 109 22.18 -1.47 0.39
CA PHE A 109 21.53 -2.00 -0.80
C PHE A 109 20.01 -2.02 -0.57
N HIS A 110 19.27 -1.78 -1.65
CA HIS A 110 17.81 -1.72 -1.67
C HIS A 110 17.19 -3.02 -2.23
N GLU A 111 18.02 -3.95 -2.68
CA GLU A 111 17.65 -5.31 -3.08
C GLU A 111 18.82 -6.28 -2.83
N ILE A 112 18.50 -7.55 -2.59
CA ILE A 112 19.50 -8.59 -2.31
C ILE A 112 19.74 -9.42 -3.58
N THR A 113 20.46 -8.81 -4.53
CA THR A 113 20.91 -9.46 -5.77
C THR A 113 22.43 -9.55 -5.81
N LYS A 114 22.99 -10.48 -6.59
CA LYS A 114 24.46 -10.64 -6.69
C LYS A 114 25.14 -9.33 -7.11
N SER A 115 24.58 -8.64 -8.10
CA SER A 115 25.11 -7.36 -8.60
C SER A 115 25.02 -6.24 -7.55
N ALA A 116 23.89 -6.11 -6.86
CA ALA A 116 23.71 -5.07 -5.84
C ALA A 116 24.68 -5.26 -4.66
N ILE A 117 24.82 -6.51 -4.18
CA ILE A 117 25.74 -6.84 -3.09
C ILE A 117 27.20 -6.63 -3.50
N GLN A 118 27.59 -7.02 -4.71
CA GLN A 118 28.95 -6.81 -5.19
C GLN A 118 29.28 -5.32 -5.33
N ASN A 119 28.37 -4.54 -5.93
CA ASN A 119 28.51 -3.10 -6.04
C ASN A 119 28.63 -2.41 -4.67
N ALA A 120 27.88 -2.88 -3.67
CA ALA A 120 27.92 -2.34 -2.31
C ALA A 120 29.25 -2.64 -1.59
N ILE A 121 29.89 -3.79 -1.88
CA ILE A 121 31.23 -4.11 -1.37
C ILE A 121 32.32 -3.28 -2.06
N GLU A 122 32.18 -3.03 -3.36
CA GLU A 122 33.11 -2.21 -4.15
C GLU A 122 33.04 -0.72 -3.76
N ASN A 123 31.86 -0.26 -3.33
CA ASN A 123 31.60 1.14 -2.96
C ASN A 123 31.06 1.26 -1.52
N PRO A 124 31.84 0.91 -0.48
CA PRO A 124 31.39 1.05 0.89
C PRO A 124 31.31 2.53 1.26
N ARG A 125 30.36 2.87 2.13
CA ARG A 125 30.31 4.15 2.83
C ARG A 125 30.71 3.97 4.29
N HIS A 126 30.63 5.06 5.05
CA HIS A 126 30.77 5.04 6.51
C HIS A 126 29.39 5.15 7.19
N ILE A 127 29.36 4.99 8.51
CA ILE A 127 28.14 5.17 9.29
C ILE A 127 27.73 6.65 9.24
N ASP A 128 26.49 6.91 8.85
CA ASP A 128 25.88 8.23 8.86
C ASP A 128 25.38 8.55 10.28
N LEU A 129 26.17 9.34 11.00
CA LEU A 129 25.85 9.74 12.37
C LEU A 129 24.59 10.61 12.46
N HIS A 130 24.19 11.32 11.40
CA HIS A 130 22.96 12.10 11.42
C HIS A 130 21.71 11.21 11.41
N LEU A 131 21.76 10.11 10.65
CA LEU A 131 20.70 9.10 10.68
C LEU A 131 20.63 8.38 12.03
N VAL A 132 21.80 8.10 12.64
CA VAL A 132 21.87 7.57 14.00
C VAL A 132 21.24 8.55 14.99
N ASP A 133 21.63 9.82 14.97
CA ASP A 133 21.08 10.85 15.86
C ASP A 133 19.57 11.00 15.68
N ALA A 134 19.07 10.95 14.45
CA ALA A 134 17.63 10.99 14.18
C ALA A 134 16.89 9.79 14.80
N GLN A 135 17.47 8.59 14.74
CA GLN A 135 16.91 7.40 15.38
C GLN A 135 16.95 7.51 16.91
N GLN A 136 18.08 7.94 17.48
CA GLN A 136 18.26 8.11 18.92
C GLN A 136 17.33 9.19 19.47
N ALA A 137 17.20 10.33 18.79
CA ALA A 137 16.28 11.39 19.17
C ALA A 137 14.83 10.89 19.24
N ARG A 138 14.40 10.08 18.25
CA ARG A 138 13.08 9.42 18.29
C ARG A 138 12.98 8.47 19.49
N ARG A 139 13.99 7.62 19.72
CA ARG A 139 14.01 6.65 20.82
C ARG A 139 13.92 7.32 22.19
N VAL A 140 14.68 8.39 22.39
CA VAL A 140 14.68 9.22 23.61
C VAL A 140 13.33 9.94 23.77
N LEU A 141 12.80 10.56 22.72
CA LEU A 141 11.50 11.23 22.76
C LEU A 141 10.38 10.28 23.19
N ASP A 142 10.29 9.10 22.56
CA ASP A 142 9.26 8.12 22.87
C ASP A 142 9.43 7.58 24.32
N ARG A 143 10.67 7.42 24.79
CA ARG A 143 10.97 7.07 26.20
C ARG A 143 10.48 8.12 27.18
N LEU A 144 10.75 9.40 26.91
CA LEU A 144 10.36 10.52 27.76
C LEU A 144 8.84 10.66 27.86
N VAL A 145 8.14 10.58 26.72
CA VAL A 145 6.67 10.65 26.68
C VAL A 145 6.06 9.47 27.43
N GLY A 146 6.52 8.24 27.14
CA GLY A 146 6.00 7.03 27.77
C GLY A 146 6.16 7.05 29.29
N PHE A 147 7.35 7.36 29.80
CA PHE A 147 7.61 7.37 31.25
C PHE A 147 6.89 8.51 31.99
N LYS A 148 6.80 9.71 31.39
CA LYS A 148 6.15 10.85 32.07
C LYS A 148 4.62 10.78 32.05
N LEU A 149 4.03 10.29 30.96
CA LEU A 149 2.57 10.29 30.81
C LEU A 149 1.89 9.02 31.32
N SER A 150 2.53 7.85 31.26
CA SER A 150 1.88 6.60 31.72
C SER A 150 1.41 6.65 33.19
N PRO A 151 2.18 7.20 34.16
CA PRO A 151 1.71 7.35 35.55
C PRO A 151 0.49 8.27 35.72
N VAL A 152 0.26 9.19 34.78
CA VAL A 152 -0.96 10.02 34.77
C VAL A 152 -2.15 9.15 34.35
N LEU A 153 -2.00 8.35 33.30
CA LEU A 153 -3.03 7.41 32.83
C LEU A 153 -3.39 6.38 33.91
N TRP A 154 -2.40 5.88 34.66
CA TRP A 154 -2.63 4.92 35.74
C TRP A 154 -3.51 5.48 36.85
N ARG A 155 -3.26 6.75 37.23
CA ARG A 155 -4.00 7.43 38.30
C ARG A 155 -5.39 7.92 37.87
N LYS A 156 -5.57 8.26 36.58
CA LYS A 156 -6.79 8.92 36.08
C LYS A 156 -7.72 8.03 35.27
N VAL A 157 -7.22 6.90 34.75
CA VAL A 157 -7.99 6.01 33.86
C VAL A 157 -7.94 4.57 34.36
N ARG A 158 -6.80 3.89 34.22
CA ARG A 158 -6.61 2.51 34.68
C ARG A 158 -5.12 2.17 34.81
N PRO A 159 -4.72 1.40 35.84
CA PRO A 159 -3.35 0.86 35.93
C PRO A 159 -2.91 0.09 34.68
N SER A 160 -1.61 0.08 34.42
CA SER A 160 -0.96 -0.66 33.33
C SER A 160 -1.27 -0.19 31.90
N LEU A 161 -1.88 0.99 31.73
CA LEU A 161 -1.97 1.64 30.42
C LEU A 161 -0.62 2.24 29.98
N SER A 162 -0.32 2.20 28.69
CA SER A 162 0.89 2.83 28.14
C SER A 162 0.53 4.11 27.40
N ALA A 163 1.32 5.16 27.64
CA ALA A 163 1.25 6.38 26.85
C ALA A 163 2.15 6.26 25.61
N GLY A 164 1.60 6.50 24.43
CA GLY A 164 2.32 6.45 23.17
C GLY A 164 2.03 7.66 22.31
N ARG A 165 3.05 8.47 22.02
CA ARG A 165 2.90 9.76 21.32
C ARG A 165 2.12 9.65 20.01
N VAL A 166 2.45 8.67 19.17
CA VAL A 166 1.79 8.44 17.87
C VAL A 166 0.53 7.59 18.02
N GLN A 167 0.58 6.57 18.88
CA GLN A 167 -0.55 5.65 19.12
C GLN A 167 -1.78 6.40 19.65
N SER A 168 -1.61 7.34 20.57
CA SER A 168 -2.72 8.13 21.11
C SER A 168 -3.40 9.01 20.06
N VAL A 169 -2.65 9.51 19.07
CA VAL A 169 -3.23 10.28 17.95
C VAL A 169 -4.02 9.37 17.01
N ALA A 170 -3.51 8.17 16.70
CA ALA A 170 -4.26 7.19 15.92
C ALA A 170 -5.56 6.76 16.62
N VAL A 171 -5.50 6.49 17.93
CA VAL A 171 -6.70 6.20 18.75
C VAL A 171 -7.68 7.38 18.73
N ARG A 172 -7.17 8.62 18.79
CA ARG A 172 -8.01 9.82 18.68
C ARG A 172 -8.79 9.87 17.36
N LEU A 173 -8.15 9.58 16.22
CA LEU A 173 -8.84 9.57 14.92
C LEU A 173 -10.00 8.56 14.91
N ILE A 174 -9.79 7.37 15.48
CA ILE A 174 -10.83 6.33 15.59
C ILE A 174 -11.98 6.83 16.48
N VAL A 175 -11.66 7.41 17.65
CA VAL A 175 -12.66 7.93 18.59
C VAL A 175 -13.46 9.09 17.98
N GLU A 176 -12.81 9.99 17.24
CA GLU A 176 -13.48 11.10 16.56
C GLU A 176 -14.45 10.59 15.49
N ARG A 177 -14.04 9.63 14.66
CA ARG A 177 -14.94 8.96 13.70
C ARG A 177 -16.11 8.26 14.39
N GLU A 178 -15.88 7.57 15.51
CA GLU A 178 -16.96 6.90 16.24
C GLU A 178 -17.93 7.91 16.86
N ARG A 179 -17.46 9.08 17.30
CA ARG A 179 -18.33 10.17 17.75
C ARG A 179 -19.15 10.76 16.61
N GLU A 180 -18.56 10.94 15.43
CA GLU A 180 -19.28 11.36 14.21
C GLU A 180 -20.42 10.38 13.88
N ILE A 181 -20.13 9.07 13.90
CA ILE A 181 -21.11 8.02 13.64
C ILE A 181 -22.22 8.01 14.69
N ASN A 182 -21.88 8.08 15.98
CA ASN A 182 -22.87 8.08 17.06
C ASN A 182 -23.76 9.33 17.08
N ALA A 183 -23.24 10.48 16.62
CA ALA A 183 -24.00 11.72 16.51
C ALA A 183 -24.80 11.84 15.20
N PHE A 184 -24.59 10.90 14.26
CA PHE A 184 -25.21 10.95 12.95
C PHE A 184 -26.68 10.52 13.00
N ASN A 185 -27.57 11.40 12.55
CA ASN A 185 -28.99 11.12 12.41
C ASN A 185 -29.31 10.82 10.95
N ALA A 186 -29.58 9.55 10.64
CA ALA A 186 -29.89 9.13 9.30
C ALA A 186 -31.22 9.71 8.82
N THR A 187 -31.21 10.36 7.65
CA THR A 187 -32.42 10.91 7.03
C THR A 187 -32.93 9.94 5.97
N PRO A 188 -34.21 9.54 6.00
CA PRO A 188 -34.78 8.69 4.96
C PRO A 188 -34.94 9.48 3.65
N TYR A 189 -34.79 8.78 2.54
CA TYR A 189 -35.12 9.25 1.21
C TYR A 189 -35.52 8.07 0.33
N TYR A 190 -36.23 8.31 -0.76
CA TYR A 190 -36.61 7.29 -1.73
C TYR A 190 -35.80 7.48 -3.00
N ARG A 191 -35.04 6.44 -3.37
CA ARG A 191 -34.33 6.32 -4.65
C ARG A 191 -35.25 5.61 -5.63
N VAL A 192 -35.45 6.21 -6.80
CA VAL A 192 -36.28 5.63 -7.87
C VAL A 192 -35.39 5.10 -8.98
N THR A 193 -35.59 3.83 -9.34
CA THR A 193 -34.95 3.17 -10.48
C THR A 193 -35.98 2.60 -11.43
N ALA A 194 -35.62 2.49 -12.71
CA ALA A 194 -36.48 1.97 -13.75
C ALA A 194 -35.70 1.07 -14.72
N ALA A 195 -36.36 -0.02 -15.13
CA ALA A 195 -35.89 -0.90 -16.19
C ALA A 195 -36.67 -0.58 -17.47
N PHE A 196 -35.95 -0.20 -18.52
CA PHE A 196 -36.51 0.14 -19.82
C PHE A 196 -36.13 -0.89 -20.88
N LEU A 197 -37.01 -1.06 -21.87
CA LEU A 197 -36.75 -1.80 -23.10
C LEU A 197 -36.83 -0.83 -24.29
N THR A 198 -35.96 -1.00 -25.28
CA THR A 198 -36.12 -0.30 -26.57
C THR A 198 -37.41 -0.75 -27.25
N ALA A 199 -38.26 0.16 -27.75
CA ALA A 199 -39.51 -0.23 -28.40
C ALA A 199 -39.28 -1.09 -29.66
N ALA A 200 -38.24 -0.80 -30.44
CA ALA A 200 -37.97 -1.48 -31.71
C ALA A 200 -37.45 -2.92 -31.53
N GLN A 201 -36.50 -3.13 -30.62
CA GLN A 201 -35.74 -4.40 -30.50
C GLN A 201 -36.03 -5.15 -29.20
N HIS A 202 -36.83 -4.58 -28.30
CA HIS A 202 -37.10 -5.10 -26.96
C HIS A 202 -35.81 -5.39 -26.16
N ALA A 203 -34.71 -4.71 -26.51
CA ALA A 203 -33.43 -4.82 -25.83
C ALA A 203 -33.48 -4.08 -24.49
N ALA A 204 -32.99 -4.72 -23.43
CA ALA A 204 -32.97 -4.14 -22.10
C ALA A 204 -31.84 -3.12 -21.96
N LEU A 205 -32.16 -1.95 -21.41
CA LEU A 205 -31.16 -1.00 -20.94
C LEU A 205 -30.66 -1.42 -19.54
N PRO A 206 -29.44 -1.03 -19.16
CA PRO A 206 -29.03 -1.01 -17.75
C PRO A 206 -30.06 -0.26 -16.90
N GLU A 207 -30.13 -0.61 -15.61
CA GLU A 207 -31.08 0.03 -14.69
C GLU A 207 -30.83 1.54 -14.66
N ALA A 208 -31.87 2.31 -15.01
CA ALA A 208 -31.82 3.75 -15.09
C ALA A 208 -32.24 4.36 -13.75
N GLU A 209 -31.59 5.45 -13.36
CA GLU A 209 -31.84 6.12 -12.09
C GLU A 209 -32.43 7.51 -12.30
N LEU A 210 -33.46 7.85 -11.51
CA LEU A 210 -34.05 9.18 -11.52
C LEU A 210 -33.09 10.22 -10.90
N ASP A 211 -33.00 11.39 -11.52
CA ASP A 211 -32.23 12.56 -11.05
C ASP A 211 -32.75 13.15 -9.72
N THR A 212 -33.92 12.72 -9.27
CA THR A 212 -34.64 13.25 -8.12
C THR A 212 -34.71 12.23 -6.98
N ARG A 213 -34.56 12.71 -5.74
CA ARG A 213 -34.80 11.93 -4.51
C ARG A 213 -36.04 12.46 -3.80
N PHE A 214 -36.93 11.56 -3.41
CA PHE A 214 -38.15 11.92 -2.69
C PHE A 214 -37.93 11.80 -1.18
N ALA A 215 -38.46 12.74 -0.39
CA ALA A 215 -38.28 12.73 1.06
C ALA A 215 -39.18 11.70 1.77
N ASP A 216 -40.30 11.31 1.15
CA ASP A 216 -41.34 10.52 1.79
C ASP A 216 -42.01 9.54 0.81
N GLU A 217 -42.72 8.56 1.36
CA GLU A 217 -43.34 7.48 0.58
C GLU A 217 -44.45 8.00 -0.34
N LYS A 218 -45.20 9.02 0.12
CA LYS A 218 -46.34 9.56 -0.62
C LYS A 218 -45.87 10.28 -1.87
N SER A 219 -44.83 11.12 -1.78
CA SER A 219 -44.24 11.78 -2.94
C SER A 219 -43.64 10.79 -3.94
N ALA A 220 -42.94 9.75 -3.46
CA ALA A 220 -42.44 8.68 -4.32
C ALA A 220 -43.58 7.90 -5.01
N THR A 221 -44.64 7.55 -4.27
CA THR A 221 -45.80 6.81 -4.79
C THR A 221 -46.55 7.62 -5.85
N ASN A 222 -46.80 8.90 -5.58
CA ASN A 222 -47.41 9.82 -6.53
C ASN A 222 -46.62 9.89 -7.84
N PHE A 223 -45.28 9.90 -7.76
CA PHE A 223 -44.42 9.86 -8.95
C PHE A 223 -44.58 8.56 -9.73
N LEU A 224 -44.55 7.41 -9.04
CA LEU A 224 -44.74 6.08 -9.66
C LEU A 224 -46.11 5.95 -10.33
N GLU A 225 -47.17 6.43 -9.70
CA GLU A 225 -48.53 6.40 -10.23
C GLU A 225 -48.66 7.28 -11.48
N ALA A 226 -48.11 8.50 -11.44
CA ALA A 226 -48.06 9.38 -12.60
C ALA A 226 -47.29 8.75 -13.78
N CYS A 227 -46.27 7.95 -13.50
CA CYS A 227 -45.46 7.28 -14.51
C CYS A 227 -46.13 6.07 -15.17
N ARG A 228 -47.26 5.55 -14.65
CA ARG A 228 -47.93 4.34 -15.22
C ARG A 228 -48.36 4.52 -16.67
N ASN A 229 -48.80 5.73 -17.02
CA ASN A 229 -49.29 6.07 -18.37
C ASN A 229 -48.36 7.08 -19.07
N ALA A 230 -47.17 7.34 -18.52
CA ALA A 230 -46.23 8.27 -19.11
C ALA A 230 -45.54 7.64 -20.32
N ALA A 231 -45.30 8.45 -21.35
CA ALA A 231 -44.39 8.08 -22.44
C ALA A 231 -42.95 8.31 -21.99
N PHE A 232 -42.05 7.37 -22.31
CA PHE A 232 -40.62 7.50 -22.05
C PHE A 232 -39.88 7.59 -23.37
N GLN A 233 -38.97 8.54 -23.48
CA GLN A 233 -38.22 8.80 -24.69
C GLN A 233 -36.76 9.11 -24.34
N VAL A 234 -35.84 8.64 -25.17
CA VAL A 234 -34.44 9.05 -25.10
C VAL A 234 -34.36 10.52 -25.50
N GLU A 235 -34.08 11.39 -24.53
CA GLU A 235 -33.90 12.82 -24.77
C GLU A 235 -32.52 13.12 -25.34
N LYS A 236 -31.50 12.45 -24.79
CA LYS A 236 -30.11 12.72 -25.12
C LYS A 236 -29.24 11.48 -24.98
N VAL A 237 -28.31 11.29 -25.92
CA VAL A 237 -27.28 10.24 -25.84
C VAL A 237 -25.91 10.89 -25.94
N VAL A 238 -25.09 10.73 -24.90
CA VAL A 238 -23.73 11.27 -24.86
C VAL A 238 -22.72 10.14 -24.79
N GLN A 239 -21.90 10.01 -25.83
CA GLN A 239 -20.75 9.12 -25.86
C GLN A 239 -19.49 9.93 -25.59
N LYS A 240 -18.70 9.50 -24.61
CA LYS A 240 -17.42 10.14 -24.28
C LYS A 240 -16.32 9.09 -24.15
N PRO A 241 -15.15 9.32 -24.78
CA PRO A 241 -13.97 8.54 -24.46
C PRO A 241 -13.55 8.81 -23.01
N VAL A 242 -13.28 7.75 -22.27
CA VAL A 242 -12.81 7.76 -20.89
C VAL A 242 -11.50 6.99 -20.85
N THR A 243 -10.45 7.65 -20.40
CA THR A 243 -9.14 7.03 -20.22
C THR A 243 -8.91 6.74 -18.75
N ARG A 244 -8.48 5.52 -18.41
CA ARG A 244 -8.00 5.18 -17.08
C ARG A 244 -6.50 4.96 -17.12
N THR A 245 -5.77 5.65 -16.25
CA THR A 245 -4.32 5.53 -16.13
C THR A 245 -3.95 4.53 -15.03
N PRO A 246 -2.90 3.71 -15.22
CA PRO A 246 -2.43 2.83 -14.17
C PRO A 246 -1.88 3.61 -12.97
N ALA A 247 -2.14 3.08 -11.79
CA ALA A 247 -1.65 3.67 -10.56
C ALA A 247 -0.14 3.36 -10.35
N PRO A 248 0.57 4.18 -9.54
CA PRO A 248 2.01 4.06 -9.34
C PRO A 248 2.44 2.70 -8.74
N PRO A 249 3.72 2.30 -8.84
CA PRO A 249 4.24 1.14 -8.12
C PRO A 249 4.09 1.32 -6.60
N PHE A 250 4.20 0.21 -5.87
CA PHE A 250 3.90 0.21 -4.45
C PHE A 250 4.93 1.00 -3.63
N THR A 251 4.43 1.88 -2.77
CA THR A 251 5.09 2.29 -1.51
C THR A 251 4.62 1.36 -0.38
N THR A 252 5.24 1.47 0.80
CA THR A 252 4.81 0.72 2.00
C THR A 252 3.33 0.90 2.31
N SER A 253 2.83 2.15 2.26
CA SER A 253 1.43 2.44 2.60
C SER A 253 0.46 1.85 1.58
N THR A 254 0.74 1.99 0.29
CA THR A 254 -0.14 1.45 -0.76
C THR A 254 -0.13 -0.07 -0.83
N LEU A 255 1.01 -0.72 -0.51
CA LEU A 255 1.09 -2.18 -0.41
C LEU A 255 0.22 -2.70 0.73
N GLN A 256 0.29 -2.04 1.89
CA GLN A 256 -0.52 -2.40 3.06
C GLN A 256 -2.02 -2.30 2.77
N GLN A 257 -2.46 -1.18 2.19
CA GLN A 257 -3.86 -0.95 1.84
C GLN A 257 -4.38 -1.98 0.82
N GLU A 258 -3.65 -2.22 -0.28
CA GLU A 258 -4.11 -3.18 -1.29
C GLU A 258 -4.04 -4.63 -0.80
N ALA A 259 -3.09 -4.97 0.07
CA ALA A 259 -3.04 -6.29 0.69
C ALA A 259 -4.20 -6.51 1.68
N ALA A 260 -4.58 -5.50 2.46
CA ALA A 260 -5.75 -5.55 3.32
C ALA A 260 -7.04 -5.74 2.49
N ARG A 261 -7.24 -4.90 1.47
CA ARG A 261 -8.46 -4.95 0.62
C ARG A 261 -8.58 -6.22 -0.21
N LYS A 262 -7.51 -6.66 -0.87
CA LYS A 262 -7.57 -7.78 -1.83
C LYS A 262 -7.35 -9.16 -1.20
N MET A 263 -6.67 -9.20 -0.07
CA MET A 263 -6.25 -10.46 0.54
C MET A 263 -6.69 -10.61 1.99
N GLY A 264 -7.28 -9.58 2.59
CA GLY A 264 -7.65 -9.57 4.00
C GLY A 264 -6.43 -9.64 4.92
N PHE A 265 -5.25 -9.20 4.45
CA PHE A 265 -4.02 -9.29 5.23
C PHE A 265 -3.94 -8.11 6.20
N PRO A 266 -3.86 -8.35 7.52
CA PRO A 266 -3.53 -7.30 8.48
C PRO A 266 -2.18 -6.68 8.14
N VAL A 267 -2.00 -5.39 8.44
CA VAL A 267 -0.77 -4.65 8.14
C VAL A 267 0.49 -5.36 8.66
N ALA A 268 0.41 -5.93 9.87
CA ALA A 268 1.50 -6.69 10.47
C ALA A 268 1.87 -7.97 9.69
N VAL A 269 0.87 -8.66 9.13
CA VAL A 269 1.09 -9.84 8.29
C VAL A 269 1.73 -9.43 6.97
N THR A 270 1.22 -8.39 6.32
CA THR A 270 1.79 -7.85 5.07
C THR A 270 3.27 -7.51 5.23
N MET A 271 3.64 -6.78 6.30
CA MET A 271 5.04 -6.40 6.52
C MET A 271 5.94 -7.59 6.87
N ARG A 272 5.43 -8.57 7.63
CA ARG A 272 6.19 -9.80 7.92
C ARG A 272 6.47 -10.60 6.65
N VAL A 273 5.46 -10.76 5.80
CA VAL A 273 5.60 -11.49 4.52
C VAL A 273 6.53 -10.74 3.57
N ALA A 274 6.38 -9.41 3.45
CA ALA A 274 7.26 -8.59 2.64
C ALA A 274 8.72 -8.64 3.12
N GLN A 275 8.97 -8.65 4.43
CA GLN A 275 10.31 -8.86 4.99
C GLN A 275 10.90 -10.20 4.51
N THR A 276 10.14 -11.30 4.60
CA THR A 276 10.60 -12.62 4.12
C THR A 276 10.96 -12.58 2.63
N LEU A 277 10.11 -11.95 1.81
CA LEU A 277 10.36 -11.83 0.37
C LEU A 277 11.63 -11.00 0.07
N TYR A 278 11.84 -9.90 0.78
CA TYR A 278 13.03 -9.06 0.65
C TYR A 278 14.30 -9.82 1.07
N GLU A 279 14.29 -10.49 2.22
CA GLU A 279 15.44 -11.27 2.73
C GLU A 279 15.79 -12.48 1.85
N ALA A 280 14.81 -13.01 1.12
CA ALA A 280 14.99 -14.02 0.09
C ALA A 280 15.47 -13.45 -1.26
N GLY A 281 15.61 -12.13 -1.38
CA GLY A 281 16.03 -11.45 -2.62
C GLY A 281 14.98 -11.44 -3.72
N LEU A 282 13.68 -11.55 -3.37
CA LEU A 282 12.57 -11.61 -4.31
C LEU A 282 11.98 -10.24 -4.64
N ILE A 283 12.03 -9.29 -3.69
CA ILE A 283 11.55 -7.92 -3.86
C ILE A 283 12.59 -6.92 -3.36
N THR A 284 12.44 -5.66 -3.76
CA THR A 284 13.16 -4.52 -3.18
C THR A 284 12.71 -4.24 -1.75
N TYR A 285 13.42 -3.36 -1.06
CA TYR A 285 13.17 -3.00 0.32
C TYR A 285 11.75 -2.46 0.54
N MET A 286 11.00 -3.12 1.43
CA MET A 286 9.57 -2.89 1.63
C MET A 286 9.23 -1.68 2.52
N ARG A 287 10.22 -0.97 3.05
CA ARG A 287 10.03 0.27 3.82
C ARG A 287 10.50 1.47 2.99
N THR A 288 9.61 1.95 2.15
CA THR A 288 9.88 2.99 1.17
C THR A 288 8.63 3.84 0.95
N ASP A 289 8.83 5.15 0.83
CA ASP A 289 7.86 6.12 0.34
C ASP A 289 8.12 6.50 -1.13
N SER A 290 9.12 5.88 -1.75
CA SER A 290 9.47 6.11 -3.15
C SER A 290 8.53 5.38 -4.11
N MET A 291 8.10 6.10 -5.15
CA MET A 291 7.41 5.53 -6.30
C MET A 291 8.37 5.31 -7.49
N ASN A 292 9.66 5.58 -7.32
CA ASN A 292 10.64 5.50 -8.40
C ASN A 292 10.93 4.04 -8.78
N LEU A 293 11.15 3.80 -10.08
CA LEU A 293 11.66 2.54 -10.61
C LEU A 293 12.96 2.81 -11.35
N SER A 294 13.97 1.98 -11.13
CA SER A 294 15.21 2.05 -11.92
C SER A 294 14.96 1.80 -13.40
N ASP A 295 15.88 2.29 -14.24
CA ASP A 295 15.83 2.02 -15.67
C ASP A 295 15.98 0.53 -15.99
N PHE A 296 16.69 -0.22 -15.15
CA PHE A 296 16.75 -1.68 -15.23
C PHE A 296 15.35 -2.29 -15.09
N CYS A 297 14.60 -1.92 -14.04
CA CYS A 297 13.25 -2.42 -13.84
C CYS A 297 12.32 -2.01 -14.99
N LYS A 298 12.34 -0.73 -15.40
CA LYS A 298 11.51 -0.23 -16.51
C LYS A 298 11.75 -1.02 -17.79
N LYS A 299 13.01 -1.29 -18.13
CA LYS A 299 13.37 -2.09 -19.30
C LYS A 299 12.90 -3.54 -19.17
N SER A 300 13.05 -4.16 -18.00
CA SER A 300 12.57 -5.52 -17.77
C SER A 300 11.04 -5.61 -17.83
N CYS A 301 10.31 -4.61 -17.34
CA CYS A 301 8.86 -4.51 -17.55
C CYS A 301 8.50 -4.38 -19.04
N GLU A 302 9.21 -3.54 -19.80
CA GLU A 302 9.02 -3.38 -21.23
C GLU A 302 9.14 -4.72 -21.98
N GLU A 303 10.20 -5.48 -21.69
CA GLU A 303 10.45 -6.80 -22.28
C GLU A 303 9.31 -7.78 -21.96
N VAL A 304 8.96 -7.93 -20.66
CA VAL A 304 7.89 -8.84 -20.22
C VAL A 304 6.53 -8.46 -20.81
N ILE A 305 6.17 -7.17 -20.84
CA ILE A 305 4.88 -6.72 -21.38
C ILE A 305 4.81 -6.99 -22.88
N LYS A 306 5.87 -6.65 -23.63
CA LYS A 306 5.93 -6.87 -25.07
C LYS A 306 5.85 -8.35 -25.43
N GLU A 307 6.55 -9.21 -24.70
CA GLU A 307 6.56 -10.65 -24.91
C GLU A 307 5.20 -11.30 -24.61
N THR A 308 4.55 -10.88 -23.51
CA THR A 308 3.33 -11.55 -23.03
C THR A 308 2.01 -10.96 -23.55
N MET A 309 2.00 -9.68 -23.96
CA MET A 309 0.78 -8.95 -24.32
C MET A 309 0.88 -8.17 -25.64
N GLY A 310 2.10 -7.89 -26.12
CA GLY A 310 2.34 -7.15 -27.35
C GLY A 310 2.77 -5.70 -27.12
N ALA A 311 3.26 -5.07 -28.19
CA ALA A 311 3.86 -3.73 -28.14
C ALA A 311 2.89 -2.63 -27.70
N ASP A 312 1.62 -2.73 -28.11
CA ASP A 312 0.58 -1.73 -27.82
C ASP A 312 0.24 -1.66 -26.32
N TYR A 313 0.55 -2.70 -25.55
CA TYR A 313 0.32 -2.75 -24.11
C TYR A 313 1.41 -2.05 -23.28
N HIS A 314 2.56 -1.72 -23.87
CA HIS A 314 3.65 -1.09 -23.14
C HIS A 314 3.63 0.44 -23.27
N LYS A 315 3.77 1.13 -22.14
CA LYS A 315 3.99 2.58 -22.09
C LYS A 315 4.96 2.89 -20.95
N ARG A 316 6.18 3.30 -21.29
CA ARG A 316 7.21 3.66 -20.30
C ARG A 316 6.75 4.87 -19.50
N ARG A 317 6.75 4.76 -18.17
CA ARG A 317 6.31 5.83 -17.25
C ARG A 317 7.35 6.10 -16.18
N ALA A 318 7.42 7.36 -15.77
CA ALA A 318 8.16 7.80 -14.60
C ALA A 318 7.17 8.28 -13.53
N TYR A 319 7.38 7.80 -12.31
CA TYR A 319 6.63 8.23 -11.13
C TYR A 319 7.62 8.85 -10.16
N HIS A 320 7.31 10.05 -9.68
CA HIS A 320 8.16 10.82 -8.77
C HIS A 320 7.48 10.97 -7.42
N THR A 321 8.25 10.86 -6.35
CA THR A 321 7.77 11.14 -5.00
C THR A 321 7.95 12.62 -4.69
N HIS A 322 6.86 13.31 -4.39
CA HIS A 322 6.88 14.75 -4.06
C HIS A 322 7.00 15.03 -2.54
N ALA A 323 7.19 14.00 -1.72
CA ALA A 323 7.20 14.14 -0.26
C ALA A 323 8.50 14.82 0.23
N LYS A 324 8.35 15.83 1.09
CA LYS A 324 9.46 16.59 1.68
C LYS A 324 10.29 15.68 2.59
N GLY A 325 11.52 15.35 2.20
CA GLY A 325 12.41 14.47 2.95
C GLY A 325 12.35 12.99 2.56
N ALA A 326 11.64 12.63 1.48
CA ALA A 326 11.75 11.30 0.89
C ALA A 326 13.20 11.07 0.44
N GLN A 327 13.77 9.92 0.80
CA GLN A 327 15.06 9.50 0.28
C GLN A 327 14.87 9.07 -1.18
N GLU A 328 15.00 10.02 -2.12
CA GLU A 328 14.87 9.76 -3.58
C GLU A 328 15.81 8.67 -4.10
N ALA A 329 16.81 8.26 -3.31
CA ALA A 329 17.70 7.15 -3.60
C ALA A 329 17.03 5.76 -3.47
N HIS A 330 15.82 5.67 -2.93
CA HIS A 330 15.13 4.39 -2.74
C HIS A 330 14.24 4.08 -3.94
N GLU A 331 14.12 2.81 -4.28
CA GLU A 331 13.13 2.35 -5.26
C GLU A 331 11.79 2.03 -4.59
N ALA A 332 10.74 1.97 -5.40
CA ALA A 332 9.45 1.42 -5.02
C ALA A 332 9.56 -0.07 -4.69
N ILE A 333 8.54 -0.62 -4.05
CA ILE A 333 8.41 -2.06 -3.78
C ILE A 333 8.05 -2.76 -5.09
N ARG A 334 9.02 -3.50 -5.63
CA ARG A 334 8.94 -4.24 -6.91
C ARG A 334 9.67 -5.57 -6.81
N PRO A 335 9.43 -6.52 -7.74
CA PRO A 335 10.29 -7.69 -7.88
C PRO A 335 11.74 -7.30 -8.22
N THR A 336 12.69 -8.13 -7.79
CA THR A 336 14.10 -8.04 -8.21
C THR A 336 14.31 -8.59 -9.63
N ASP A 337 13.41 -9.46 -10.07
CA ASP A 337 13.41 -10.10 -11.40
C ASP A 337 11.97 -10.16 -11.92
N MET A 338 11.66 -9.40 -12.98
CA MET A 338 10.29 -9.34 -13.52
C MET A 338 9.90 -10.59 -14.33
N HIS A 339 10.88 -11.36 -14.83
CA HIS A 339 10.62 -12.60 -15.57
C HIS A 339 10.18 -13.73 -14.64
N ARG A 340 10.50 -13.64 -13.35
CA ARG A 340 10.04 -14.60 -12.35
C ARG A 340 8.55 -14.46 -12.09
N THR A 341 7.76 -15.37 -12.66
CA THR A 341 6.30 -15.45 -12.49
C THR A 341 5.90 -16.06 -11.17
N ASP A 342 6.65 -17.07 -10.71
CA ASP A 342 6.34 -17.88 -9.54
C ASP A 342 7.51 -17.93 -8.57
N ILE A 343 7.18 -18.08 -7.28
CA ILE A 343 8.15 -18.24 -6.20
C ILE A 343 7.81 -19.45 -5.35
N GLU A 344 8.83 -20.09 -4.78
CA GLU A 344 8.63 -21.03 -3.69
C GLU A 344 8.25 -20.27 -2.40
N GLY A 345 7.50 -20.92 -1.52
CA GLY A 345 7.11 -20.35 -0.23
C GLY A 345 5.66 -20.61 0.15
N THR A 346 5.23 -19.95 1.22
CA THR A 346 3.85 -20.06 1.71
C THR A 346 2.86 -19.45 0.73
N THR A 347 1.58 -19.80 0.85
CA THR A 347 0.51 -19.17 0.04
C THR A 347 0.44 -17.66 0.27
N GLN A 348 0.76 -17.17 1.47
CA GLN A 348 0.79 -15.73 1.75
C GLN A 348 1.93 -15.03 0.99
N GLU A 349 3.12 -15.65 0.96
CA GLU A 349 4.29 -15.14 0.22
C GLU A 349 4.02 -15.07 -1.28
N ARG A 350 3.51 -16.17 -1.87
CA ARG A 350 3.17 -16.23 -3.29
C ARG A 350 2.15 -15.17 -3.68
N ARG A 351 1.08 -15.01 -2.91
CA ARG A 351 0.02 -14.01 -3.18
C ARG A 351 0.53 -12.57 -3.06
N LEU A 352 1.35 -12.26 -2.05
CA LEU A 352 1.90 -10.91 -1.89
C LEU A 352 2.91 -10.58 -3.00
N TYR A 353 3.77 -11.53 -3.37
CA TYR A 353 4.69 -11.38 -4.50
C TYR A 353 3.95 -11.16 -5.81
N GLU A 354 2.91 -11.96 -6.08
CA GLU A 354 2.06 -11.80 -7.27
C GLU A 354 1.40 -10.42 -7.33
N LEU A 355 0.89 -9.92 -6.19
CA LEU A 355 0.32 -8.57 -6.11
C LEU A 355 1.36 -7.51 -6.48
N ILE A 356 2.56 -7.58 -5.88
CA ILE A 356 3.67 -6.65 -6.14
C ILE A 356 4.08 -6.69 -7.62
N ARG A 357 4.21 -7.90 -8.19
CA ARG A 357 4.57 -8.09 -9.60
C ARG A 357 3.52 -7.51 -10.54
N LYS A 358 2.24 -7.81 -10.33
CA LYS A 358 1.14 -7.29 -11.15
C LYS A 358 1.06 -5.76 -11.11
N ARG A 359 1.21 -5.16 -9.93
CA ARG A 359 1.23 -3.69 -9.79
C ARG A 359 2.42 -3.06 -10.52
N THR A 360 3.60 -3.66 -10.42
CA THR A 360 4.81 -3.19 -11.10
C THR A 360 4.67 -3.25 -12.62
N LEU A 361 4.14 -4.36 -13.17
CA LEU A 361 3.86 -4.45 -14.62
C LEU A 361 2.82 -3.42 -15.05
N ALA A 362 1.68 -3.36 -14.35
CA ALA A 362 0.58 -2.47 -14.71
C ALA A 362 1.00 -0.99 -14.77
N CYS A 363 1.90 -0.54 -13.88
CA CYS A 363 2.38 0.85 -13.91
C CYS A 363 3.24 1.19 -15.15
N GLN A 364 3.74 0.21 -15.89
CA GLN A 364 4.45 0.40 -17.16
C GLN A 364 3.61 -0.01 -18.38
N MET A 365 2.30 -0.21 -18.18
CA MET A 365 1.36 -0.54 -19.26
C MET A 365 0.66 0.71 -19.81
N ALA A 366 0.12 0.57 -21.02
CA ALA A 366 -0.72 1.57 -21.66
C ALA A 366 -2.01 1.84 -20.86
N ASP A 367 -2.59 3.01 -21.08
CA ASP A 367 -3.85 3.40 -20.45
C ASP A 367 -4.97 2.47 -20.94
N ALA A 368 -6.00 2.26 -20.11
CA ALA A 368 -7.22 1.62 -20.59
C ALA A 368 -8.11 2.67 -21.25
N GLU A 369 -8.61 2.35 -22.43
CA GLU A 369 -9.50 3.21 -23.21
C GLU A 369 -10.90 2.63 -23.17
N LEU A 370 -11.82 3.41 -22.62
CA LEU A 370 -13.22 3.04 -22.46
C LEU A 370 -14.07 4.07 -23.19
N GLU A 371 -15.24 3.67 -23.63
CA GLU A 371 -16.26 4.55 -24.16
C GLU A 371 -17.46 4.47 -23.23
N LYS A 372 -17.75 5.59 -22.56
CA LYS A 372 -18.90 5.71 -21.68
C LYS A 372 -20.04 6.34 -22.46
N THR A 373 -21.17 5.64 -22.48
CA THR A 373 -22.43 6.13 -23.04
C THR A 373 -23.36 6.47 -21.88
N THR A 374 -23.86 7.70 -21.85
CA THR A 374 -24.88 8.15 -20.90
C THR A 374 -26.13 8.52 -21.69
N ALA A 375 -27.24 7.86 -21.38
CA ALA A 375 -28.55 8.14 -21.96
C ALA A 375 -29.44 8.84 -20.93
N THR A 376 -29.93 10.03 -21.29
CA THR A 376 -30.95 10.76 -20.55
C THR A 376 -32.32 10.42 -21.13
N ILE A 377 -33.22 9.98 -20.28
CA ILE A 377 -34.56 9.49 -20.64
C ILE A 377 -35.58 10.46 -20.03
N ALA A 378 -36.31 11.14 -20.89
CA ALA A 378 -37.38 12.05 -20.49
C ALA A 378 -38.63 11.27 -20.11
N VAL A 379 -39.37 11.84 -19.15
CA VAL A 379 -40.68 11.35 -18.71
C VAL A 379 -41.75 12.32 -19.23
N GLY A 380 -42.66 11.82 -20.06
CA GLY A 380 -43.68 12.64 -20.71
C GLY A 380 -44.53 13.43 -19.71
N GLY A 381 -44.63 14.75 -19.93
CA GLY A 381 -45.39 15.66 -19.06
C GLY A 381 -44.73 15.98 -17.73
N ARG A 382 -43.44 15.66 -17.57
CA ARG A 382 -42.68 15.85 -16.34
C ARG A 382 -41.30 16.46 -16.60
N SER A 383 -40.70 17.03 -15.56
CA SER A 383 -39.36 17.63 -15.62
C SER A 383 -38.26 16.68 -15.18
N GLU A 384 -38.58 15.65 -14.39
CA GLU A 384 -37.60 14.68 -13.92
C GLU A 384 -37.13 13.76 -15.05
N THR A 385 -35.85 13.39 -15.02
CA THR A 385 -35.23 12.53 -16.03
C THR A 385 -34.57 11.30 -15.41
N PHE A 386 -34.59 10.20 -16.15
CA PHE A 386 -33.83 9.00 -15.82
C PHE A 386 -32.48 9.01 -16.54
N THR A 387 -31.43 8.56 -15.86
CA THR A 387 -30.10 8.38 -16.46
C THR A 387 -29.74 6.90 -16.47
N ALA A 388 -29.44 6.37 -17.67
CA ALA A 388 -28.84 5.05 -17.84
C ALA A 388 -27.40 5.20 -18.34
N GLU A 389 -26.48 4.41 -17.78
CA GLU A 389 -25.07 4.44 -18.17
C GLU A 389 -24.59 3.05 -18.60
N GLY A 390 -23.77 3.03 -19.65
CA GLY A 390 -23.08 1.85 -20.13
C GLY A 390 -21.63 2.21 -20.45
N GLU A 391 -20.72 1.25 -20.29
CA GLU A 391 -19.30 1.42 -20.56
C GLU A 391 -18.80 0.26 -21.41
N VAL A 392 -18.07 0.56 -22.48
CA VAL A 392 -17.44 -0.44 -23.34
C VAL A 392 -15.94 -0.25 -23.28
N VAL A 393 -15.20 -1.32 -22.99
CA VAL A 393 -13.74 -1.32 -23.06
C VAL A 393 -13.35 -1.39 -24.54
N LYS A 394 -12.74 -0.31 -25.06
CA LYS A 394 -12.16 -0.29 -26.41
C LYS A 394 -10.77 -0.91 -26.41
N PHE A 395 -10.01 -0.64 -25.35
CA PHE A 395 -8.70 -1.23 -25.10
C PHE A 395 -8.51 -1.40 -23.60
N ASP A 396 -8.24 -2.61 -23.14
CA ASP A 396 -8.18 -2.94 -21.71
C ASP A 396 -6.88 -2.50 -21.04
N GLY A 397 -5.81 -2.26 -21.81
CA GLY A 397 -4.54 -1.72 -21.32
C GLY A 397 -4.07 -2.40 -20.03
N PHE A 398 -3.70 -1.60 -19.02
CA PHE A 398 -3.28 -2.12 -17.72
C PHE A 398 -4.34 -2.93 -16.94
N LEU A 399 -5.65 -2.75 -17.23
CA LEU A 399 -6.73 -3.45 -16.53
C LEU A 399 -6.72 -4.96 -16.78
N ARG A 400 -6.00 -5.41 -17.81
CA ARG A 400 -5.75 -6.82 -18.10
C ARG A 400 -4.95 -7.52 -17.00
N VAL A 401 -4.09 -6.77 -16.29
CA VAL A 401 -3.17 -7.32 -15.28
C VAL A 401 -3.56 -6.89 -13.87
N TYR A 402 -4.01 -5.65 -13.69
CA TYR A 402 -4.24 -5.08 -12.37
C TYR A 402 -5.44 -4.13 -12.37
N ARG A 403 -6.31 -4.29 -11.39
CA ARG A 403 -7.38 -3.34 -11.06
C ARG A 403 -7.22 -2.92 -9.61
N GLU A 404 -7.04 -1.62 -9.36
CA GLU A 404 -6.97 -1.08 -8.00
C GLU A 404 -8.33 -1.16 -7.31
N SER A 405 -8.35 -1.45 -6.02
CA SER A 405 -9.58 -1.45 -5.24
C SER A 405 -9.93 0.00 -4.85
N ARG A 406 -11.13 0.47 -5.20
CA ARG A 406 -11.63 1.81 -4.87
C ARG A 406 -12.46 1.76 -3.58
N GLY A 407 -11.77 1.66 -2.44
CA GLY A 407 -12.40 1.69 -1.10
C GLY A 407 -13.05 0.37 -0.68
N ASP A 408 -13.64 0.36 0.53
CA ASP A 408 -14.22 -0.83 1.15
C ASP A 408 -15.64 -1.18 0.63
N GLU A 409 -16.29 -0.25 -0.08
CA GLU A 409 -17.63 -0.48 -0.66
C GLU A 409 -17.60 -1.34 -1.94
N ASP A 410 -16.41 -1.59 -2.49
CA ASP A 410 -16.23 -2.38 -3.71
C ASP A 410 -16.46 -3.89 -3.51
N THR A 411 -16.45 -4.41 -2.27
CA THR A 411 -16.67 -5.85 -2.04
C THR A 411 -18.11 -6.31 -2.21
N GLU A 412 -19.09 -5.41 -2.12
CA GLU A 412 -20.51 -5.72 -2.41
C GLU A 412 -20.99 -5.18 -3.76
N THR A 413 -20.33 -4.16 -4.33
CA THR A 413 -20.72 -3.56 -5.63
C THR A 413 -19.91 -4.03 -6.83
N ALA A 414 -18.81 -4.77 -6.64
CA ALA A 414 -18.09 -5.42 -7.75
C ALA A 414 -18.90 -6.54 -8.43
N ASN A 415 -19.97 -7.03 -7.81
CA ASN A 415 -20.91 -7.99 -8.42
C ASN A 415 -22.25 -7.38 -8.84
N ASP A 416 -22.50 -6.08 -8.58
CA ASP A 416 -23.80 -5.44 -8.87
C ASP A 416 -23.70 -4.16 -9.72
N SER A 417 -22.50 -3.66 -9.99
CA SER A 417 -22.26 -2.85 -11.20
C SER A 417 -22.08 -3.80 -12.39
N ALA A 418 -23.15 -4.46 -12.78
CA ALA A 418 -23.28 -4.97 -14.14
C ALA A 418 -23.14 -3.74 -15.07
N GLN A 419 -21.91 -3.40 -15.44
CA GLN A 419 -21.58 -2.47 -16.52
C GLN A 419 -22.04 -3.14 -17.82
N GLY A 420 -23.35 -3.20 -17.99
CA GLY A 420 -23.99 -3.70 -19.18
C GLY A 420 -23.69 -2.76 -20.34
N LEU A 421 -23.45 -3.34 -21.50
CA LEU A 421 -23.46 -2.56 -22.74
C LEU A 421 -24.84 -1.89 -22.85
N LEU A 422 -24.87 -0.57 -23.06
CA LEU A 422 -26.10 0.05 -23.55
C LEU A 422 -26.37 -0.51 -24.95
N PRO A 423 -27.57 -1.03 -25.23
CA PRO A 423 -27.93 -1.39 -26.60
C PRO A 423 -27.89 -0.14 -27.49
N ALA A 424 -27.87 -0.33 -28.81
CA ALA A 424 -27.93 0.78 -29.75
C ALA A 424 -29.24 1.57 -29.54
N ILE A 425 -29.11 2.84 -29.15
CA ILE A 425 -30.21 3.78 -28.91
C ILE A 425 -29.86 5.14 -29.51
N ALA A 426 -30.85 5.82 -30.07
CA ALA A 426 -30.74 7.15 -30.65
C ALA A 426 -31.62 8.16 -29.91
N GLU A 427 -31.28 9.44 -30.04
CA GLU A 427 -32.15 10.52 -29.56
C GLU A 427 -33.51 10.44 -30.24
N GLY A 428 -34.58 10.54 -29.46
CA GLY A 428 -35.95 10.39 -29.91
C GLY A 428 -36.50 8.96 -29.83
N ASP A 429 -35.70 7.93 -29.52
CA ASP A 429 -36.20 6.57 -29.41
C ASP A 429 -37.23 6.42 -28.28
N ALA A 430 -38.35 5.78 -28.60
CA ALA A 430 -39.37 5.43 -27.62
C ALA A 430 -38.92 4.23 -26.77
N LEU A 431 -39.14 4.32 -25.45
CA LEU A 431 -38.80 3.29 -24.49
C LEU A 431 -40.07 2.74 -23.82
N GLN A 432 -40.09 1.42 -23.63
CA GLN A 432 -41.12 0.74 -22.86
C GLN A 432 -40.65 0.58 -21.43
N LEU A 433 -41.43 1.09 -20.47
CA LEU A 433 -41.20 0.82 -19.06
C LEU A 433 -41.56 -0.63 -18.75
N LYS A 434 -40.59 -1.41 -18.28
CA LYS A 434 -40.82 -2.79 -17.82
C LYS A 434 -41.18 -2.82 -16.34
N THR A 435 -40.37 -2.13 -15.52
CA THR A 435 -40.58 -2.02 -14.07
C THR A 435 -40.02 -0.68 -13.58
N MET A 436 -40.71 -0.03 -12.64
CA MET A 436 -40.19 1.10 -11.87
C MET A 436 -40.31 0.78 -10.37
N LYS A 437 -39.29 1.11 -9.58
CA LYS A 437 -39.25 0.83 -8.14
C LYS A 437 -38.75 2.06 -7.39
N ALA A 438 -39.48 2.43 -6.33
CA ALA A 438 -38.97 3.33 -5.32
C ALA A 438 -38.48 2.49 -4.14
N ARG A 439 -37.23 2.68 -3.72
CA ARG A 439 -36.66 2.03 -2.54
C ARG A 439 -36.34 3.09 -1.49
N GLN A 440 -36.90 2.93 -0.30
CA GLN A 440 -36.48 3.73 0.84
C GLN A 440 -35.01 3.40 1.15
N ARG A 441 -34.22 4.44 1.31
CA ARG A 441 -32.81 4.42 1.69
C ARG A 441 -32.61 5.43 2.80
N PHE A 442 -31.48 5.28 3.48
CA PHE A 442 -31.06 6.18 4.54
C PHE A 442 -29.71 6.75 4.16
N THR A 443 -29.49 8.03 4.47
CA THR A 443 -28.16 8.62 4.35
C THR A 443 -27.17 7.81 5.18
N PRO A 444 -26.01 7.38 4.65
CA PRO A 444 -25.03 6.64 5.41
C PRO A 444 -24.27 7.58 6.36
N ALA A 445 -23.94 7.08 7.55
CA ALA A 445 -22.95 7.74 8.40
C ALA A 445 -21.56 7.66 7.75
N PRO A 446 -20.59 8.52 8.13
CA PRO A 446 -19.21 8.38 7.68
C PRO A 446 -18.67 6.97 7.97
N PRO A 447 -18.00 6.31 7.02
CA PRO A 447 -17.55 4.94 7.20
C PRO A 447 -16.48 4.84 8.30
N ARG A 448 -16.39 3.70 9.00
CA ARG A 448 -15.27 3.44 9.90
C ARG A 448 -13.97 3.31 9.10
N TYR A 449 -12.84 3.55 9.76
CA TYR A 449 -11.53 3.27 9.15
C TYR A 449 -11.30 1.77 9.06
N SER A 450 -10.79 1.31 7.92
CA SER A 450 -10.09 0.04 7.75
C SER A 450 -8.59 0.21 7.99
N GLU A 451 -7.91 -0.92 8.20
CA GLU A 451 -6.45 -1.02 8.01
C GLU A 451 -6.10 -0.92 6.52
#